data_AF-A0A091CF16-F1
#
_entry.id   AF-A0A091CF16-F1
#
_cell.length_a   1.000
_cell.length_b   1.000
_cell.length_c   1.000
_cell.angle_alpha   90.00
_cell.angle_beta   90.00
_cell.angle_gamma   90.00
#
_symmetry.space_group_name_H-M   'P 1'
#
loop_
_entity.id
_entity.type
_entity.pdbx_description
1 polymer ?
#
loop_
_entity_poly.entity_id
_entity_poly.type
_entity_poly.pdbx_seq_one_letter_code
_entity_poly.pdbx_strand_id
1 'polypeptide(L)'
;MTQIFDKKRYYNEKRTACKRIRRIPEKQQLVSTQDLLNFYHQFNPELPISTLRWRIFELKQQGMIYSPMRGKYALKEKKLFHPKRTKRMDEIANLLQEKFPYVKFSIYPTK
;
A
#
# COMPACT_ATOMS: atom_id res chain seq x y z
N MET A 1 32.10 -8.09 13.41
CA MET A 1 31.12 -8.56 14.41
C MET A 1 29.72 -8.41 13.86
N THR A 2 29.28 -9.36 13.02
CA THR A 2 27.94 -9.37 12.45
C THR A 2 27.18 -10.46 13.16
N GLN A 3 26.36 -10.10 14.16
CA GLN A 3 25.53 -11.09 14.82
C GLN A 3 24.61 -11.73 13.78
N ILE A 4 24.80 -13.03 13.64
CA ILE A 4 23.97 -13.93 12.87
C ILE A 4 22.57 -13.80 13.46
N PHE A 5 21.70 -13.06 12.76
CA PHE A 5 20.29 -12.99 13.09
C PHE A 5 19.76 -14.43 13.17
N ASP A 6 19.28 -14.81 14.36
CA ASP A 6 18.69 -16.13 14.60
C ASP A 6 17.55 -16.37 13.61
N LYS A 7 17.88 -17.17 12.58
CA LYS A 7 17.05 -17.45 11.41
C LYS A 7 15.73 -18.12 11.80
N LYS A 8 15.70 -18.84 12.95
CA LYS A 8 14.50 -19.47 13.52
C LYS A 8 13.60 -18.46 14.21
N ARG A 9 14.17 -17.52 14.99
CA ARG A 9 13.41 -16.43 15.62
C ARG A 9 12.77 -15.52 14.57
N TYR A 10 13.52 -15.18 13.52
CA TYR A 10 13.04 -14.41 12.37
C TYR A 10 11.89 -15.10 11.61
N TYR A 11 11.98 -16.41 11.37
CA TYR A 11 10.93 -17.15 10.63
C TYR A 11 9.64 -17.32 11.44
N ASN A 12 9.73 -17.49 12.77
CA ASN A 12 8.57 -17.55 13.66
C ASN A 12 7.90 -16.18 13.86
N GLU A 13 8.67 -15.09 13.95
CA GLU A 13 8.13 -13.72 13.90
C GLU A 13 7.43 -13.46 12.56
N LYS A 14 8.03 -13.86 11.43
CA LYS A 14 7.42 -13.74 10.08
C LYS A 14 6.05 -14.40 9.99
N ARG A 15 5.92 -15.62 10.48
CA ARG A 15 4.67 -16.40 10.42
C ARG A 15 3.56 -15.80 11.32
N THR A 16 3.94 -15.19 12.44
CA THR A 16 3.01 -14.59 13.41
C THR A 16 2.60 -13.18 12.98
N ALA A 17 3.54 -12.39 12.45
CA ALA A 17 3.29 -11.06 11.88
C ALA A 17 2.34 -11.15 10.67
N CYS A 18 2.57 -12.10 9.73
CA CYS A 18 1.68 -12.32 8.60
C CYS A 18 0.27 -12.75 9.02
N LYS A 19 0.15 -13.58 10.08
CA LYS A 19 -1.16 -14.01 10.61
C LYS A 19 -1.90 -12.90 11.37
N ARG A 20 -1.21 -11.95 12.01
CA ARG A 20 -1.83 -10.87 12.82
C ARG A 20 -2.04 -9.57 12.07
N ILE A 21 -1.24 -9.27 11.06
CA ILE A 21 -1.50 -8.18 10.12
C ILE A 21 -2.86 -8.39 9.41
N ARG A 22 -3.27 -9.64 9.17
CA ARG A 22 -4.63 -9.99 8.70
C ARG A 22 -5.76 -9.69 9.70
N ARG A 23 -5.47 -9.39 10.97
CA ARG A 23 -6.46 -8.96 11.98
C ARG A 23 -6.59 -7.43 12.07
N ILE A 24 -5.81 -6.67 11.32
CA ILE A 24 -6.04 -5.22 11.20
C ILE A 24 -7.39 -5.06 10.50
N PRO A 25 -8.36 -4.37 11.11
CA PRO A 25 -9.76 -4.36 10.66
C PRO A 25 -9.84 -3.97 9.18
N GLU A 26 -10.67 -4.71 8.43
CA GLU A 26 -10.82 -4.69 6.96
C GLU A 26 -11.23 -3.34 6.35
N LYS A 27 -11.35 -2.28 7.15
CA LYS A 27 -11.70 -0.93 6.72
C LYS A 27 -10.49 -0.19 6.17
N GLN A 28 -10.01 -0.54 4.97
CA GLN A 28 -9.09 0.27 4.13
C GLN A 28 -8.05 1.10 4.90
N GLN A 29 -7.43 0.54 5.95
CA GLN A 29 -6.66 1.36 6.87
C GLN A 29 -5.23 1.43 6.34
N LEU A 30 -4.85 2.62 5.86
CA LEU A 30 -3.47 2.93 5.53
C LEU A 30 -2.66 2.87 6.83
N VAL A 31 -1.65 2.00 6.85
CA VAL A 31 -0.74 1.82 7.98
C VAL A 31 0.52 2.62 7.73
N SER A 32 0.93 3.47 8.67
CA SER A 32 2.17 4.24 8.53
C SER A 32 3.41 3.43 8.90
N THR A 33 4.60 3.93 8.53
CA THR A 33 5.87 3.36 9.01
C THR A 33 5.95 3.32 10.54
N GLN A 34 5.39 4.34 11.23
CA GLN A 34 5.40 4.38 12.69
C GLN A 34 4.46 3.32 13.29
N ASP A 35 3.30 3.10 12.68
CA ASP A 35 2.37 2.05 13.12
C ASP A 35 3.01 0.66 12.97
N LEU A 36 3.73 0.42 11.87
CA LEU A 36 4.50 -0.80 11.69
C LEU A 36 5.62 -0.92 12.71
N LEU A 37 6.35 0.17 12.99
CA LEU A 37 7.41 0.17 14.00
C LEU A 37 6.85 -0.19 15.39
N ASN A 38 5.78 0.48 15.80
CA ASN A 38 5.09 0.23 17.07
C ASN A 38 4.59 -1.22 17.16
N PHE A 39 4.01 -1.75 16.07
CA PHE A 39 3.60 -3.15 15.99
C PHE A 39 4.77 -4.10 16.21
N TYR A 40 5.92 -3.88 15.55
CA TYR A 40 7.08 -4.73 15.73
C TYR A 40 7.74 -4.57 17.12
N HIS A 41 7.65 -3.39 17.73
CA HIS A 41 8.13 -3.16 19.09
C HIS A 41 7.38 -3.96 20.16
N GLN A 42 6.14 -4.41 19.89
CA GLN A 42 5.43 -5.36 20.77
C GLN A 42 6.15 -6.71 20.89
N PHE A 43 7.01 -7.07 19.94
CA PHE A 43 7.75 -8.33 19.91
C PHE A 43 9.25 -8.12 20.12
N ASN A 44 9.77 -7.00 19.63
CA ASN A 44 11.16 -6.60 19.76
C ASN A 44 11.26 -5.08 20.01
N PRO A 45 11.28 -4.64 21.27
CA PRO A 45 11.31 -3.23 21.65
C PRO A 45 12.53 -2.47 21.10
N GLU A 46 13.64 -3.15 20.84
CA GLU A 46 14.89 -2.53 20.37
C GLU A 46 15.04 -2.57 18.85
N LEU A 47 14.00 -2.96 18.10
CA LEU A 47 14.08 -3.08 16.64
C LEU A 47 14.48 -1.74 15.99
N PRO A 48 15.64 -1.66 15.32
CA PRO A 48 16.03 -0.44 14.64
C PRO A 48 15.15 -0.15 13.41
N ILE A 49 14.96 1.13 13.10
CA ILE A 49 14.22 1.58 11.90
C ILE A 49 14.85 1.03 10.61
N SER A 50 16.17 0.87 10.54
CA SER A 50 16.87 0.27 9.40
C SER A 50 16.40 -1.17 9.15
N THR A 51 16.27 -1.97 10.21
CA THR A 51 15.75 -3.34 10.15
C THR A 51 14.27 -3.35 9.78
N LEU A 52 13.48 -2.40 10.27
CA LEU A 52 12.08 -2.24 9.84
C LEU A 52 11.99 -1.98 8.33
N ARG A 53 12.85 -1.14 7.76
CA ARG A 53 12.86 -0.86 6.31
C ARG A 53 13.11 -2.13 5.50
N TRP A 54 14.04 -2.99 5.94
CA TRP A 54 14.26 -4.30 5.33
C TRP A 54 13.02 -5.19 5.41
N ARG A 55 12.35 -5.24 6.56
CA ARG A 55 11.10 -6.00 6.73
C ARG A 55 9.99 -5.49 5.79
N ILE A 56 9.85 -4.17 5.66
CA ILE A 56 8.90 -3.55 4.71
C ILE A 56 9.24 -3.92 3.27
N PHE A 57 10.52 -3.86 2.89
CA PHE A 57 10.97 -4.24 1.56
C PHE A 57 10.59 -5.68 1.23
N GLU A 58 10.85 -6.62 2.14
CA GLU A 58 10.47 -8.03 1.96
C GLU A 58 8.95 -8.22 1.85
N LEU A 59 8.16 -7.56 2.70
CA LEU A 59 6.70 -7.65 2.64
C LEU A 59 6.15 -7.12 1.31
N LYS A 60 6.79 -6.11 0.72
CA LYS A 60 6.45 -5.62 -0.63
C LYS A 60 6.81 -6.65 -1.71
N GLN A 61 8.00 -7.25 -1.63
CA GLN A 61 8.43 -8.30 -2.58
C GLN A 61 7.52 -9.53 -2.53
N GLN A 62 6.99 -9.86 -1.35
CA GLN A 62 6.05 -10.97 -1.18
C GLN A 62 4.59 -10.62 -1.56
N GLY A 63 4.32 -9.40 -2.01
CA GLY A 63 2.96 -8.95 -2.37
C GLY A 63 2.00 -8.84 -1.18
N MET A 64 2.51 -8.86 0.05
CA MET A 64 1.66 -8.79 1.25
C MET A 64 1.22 -7.37 1.58
N ILE A 65 2.04 -6.39 1.21
CA ILE A 65 1.73 -4.96 1.32
C ILE A 65 2.10 -4.25 0.03
N TYR A 66 1.40 -3.16 -0.27
CA TYR A 66 1.79 -2.20 -1.29
C TYR A 66 1.82 -0.79 -0.69
N SER A 67 2.48 0.14 -1.37
CA SER A 67 2.64 1.52 -0.89
C SER A 67 1.85 2.48 -1.77
N PRO A 68 0.59 2.79 -1.41
CA PRO A 68 -0.22 3.77 -2.16
C PRO A 68 0.30 5.21 -1.99
N MET A 69 0.98 5.51 -0.89
CA MET A 69 1.56 6.82 -0.58
C MET A 69 2.90 6.64 0.15
N ARG A 70 3.80 7.62 0.03
CA ARG A 70 5.08 7.60 0.74
C ARG A 70 4.86 7.41 2.25
N GLY A 71 5.50 6.39 2.81
CA GLY A 71 5.41 6.09 4.25
C GLY A 71 4.08 5.51 4.72
N LYS A 72 3.15 5.21 3.80
CA LYS A 72 1.90 4.51 4.08
C LYS A 72 1.83 3.21 3.27
N TYR A 73 1.29 2.19 3.90
CA TYR A 73 1.20 0.84 3.37
C TYR A 73 -0.23 0.32 3.54
N ALA A 74 -0.67 -0.51 2.61
CA ALA A 74 -1.97 -1.17 2.68
C ALA A 74 -1.83 -2.65 2.32
N LEU A 75 -2.73 -3.46 2.87
CA LEU A 75 -2.70 -4.92 2.74
C LEU A 75 -3.39 -5.45 1.50
N LYS A 76 -4.42 -4.74 1.06
CA LYS A 76 -5.21 -5.11 -0.10
C LYS A 76 -5.13 -4.00 -1.10
N GLU A 77 -4.74 -4.35 -2.32
CA GLU A 77 -4.72 -3.42 -3.43
C GLU A 77 -6.06 -2.69 -3.51
N LYS A 78 -6.01 -1.36 -3.50
CA LYS A 78 -7.19 -0.51 -3.71
C LYS A 78 -7.81 -0.95 -5.03
N LYS A 79 -9.13 -1.18 -5.05
CA LYS A 79 -9.84 -1.41 -6.31
C LYS A 79 -9.42 -0.30 -7.29
N LEU A 80 -8.83 -0.70 -8.42
CA LEU A 80 -8.46 0.22 -9.48
C LEU A 80 -9.70 1.05 -9.83
N PHE A 81 -9.51 2.37 -9.90
CA PHE A 81 -10.58 3.29 -10.26
C PHE A 81 -10.92 3.08 -11.73
N HIS A 82 -11.94 2.28 -11.99
CA HIS A 82 -12.52 2.07 -13.31
C HIS A 82 -13.86 2.82 -13.37
N PRO A 83 -13.86 4.12 -13.67
CA PRO A 83 -15.10 4.85 -13.83
C PRO A 83 -15.89 4.20 -14.97
N LYS A 84 -17.17 3.91 -14.74
CA LYS A 84 -18.04 3.42 -15.80
C LYS A 84 -18.17 4.52 -16.85
N ARG A 85 -17.79 4.23 -18.10
CA ARG A 85 -18.00 5.15 -19.21
C ARG A 85 -19.50 5.41 -19.38
N THR A 86 -19.87 6.67 -19.58
CA THR A 86 -21.27 7.09 -19.77
C THR A 86 -21.38 7.94 -21.03
N LYS A 87 -22.56 7.95 -21.66
CA LYS A 87 -22.81 8.73 -22.88
C LYS A 87 -22.48 10.22 -22.71
N ARG A 88 -22.83 10.80 -21.56
CA ARG A 88 -22.53 12.20 -21.23
C ARG A 88 -21.02 12.49 -21.20
N MET A 89 -20.19 11.54 -20.79
CA MET A 89 -18.73 11.70 -20.85
C MET A 89 -18.24 11.76 -22.30
N ASP A 90 -18.80 10.92 -23.18
CA ASP A 90 -18.44 10.91 -24.59
C ASP A 90 -18.89 12.20 -25.31
N GLU A 91 -20.08 12.70 -24.98
CA GLU A 91 -20.59 14.00 -25.47
C GLU A 91 -19.66 15.16 -25.09
N ILE A 92 -19.24 15.24 -23.82
CA ILE A 92 -18.32 16.28 -23.34
C ILE A 92 -16.94 16.10 -24.00
N ALA A 93 -16.46 14.86 -24.15
CA ALA A 93 -15.19 14.58 -24.81
C ALA A 93 -15.17 15.10 -26.25
N ASN A 94 -16.23 14.83 -27.01
CA ASN A 94 -16.35 15.27 -28.39
C ASN A 94 -16.38 16.80 -28.48
N LEU A 95 -17.15 17.46 -27.62
CA LEU A 95 -17.23 18.92 -27.57
C LEU A 95 -15.86 19.57 -27.27
N LEU A 96 -15.11 19.00 -26.34
CA LEU A 96 -13.77 19.48 -25.99
C LEU A 96 -12.78 19.27 -27.13
N GLN A 97 -12.84 18.11 -27.80
CA GLN A 97 -11.96 17.81 -28.93
C GLN A 97 -12.23 18.73 -30.13
N GLU A 98 -13.50 19.09 -30.38
CA GLU A 98 -13.88 20.01 -31.44
C GLU A 98 -13.42 21.45 -31.16
N LYS A 99 -13.64 21.94 -29.93
CA LYS A 99 -13.29 23.31 -29.54
C LYS A 99 -11.80 23.50 -29.24
N PHE A 100 -11.11 22.45 -28.80
CA PHE A 100 -9.73 22.50 -28.34
C PHE A 100 -8.92 21.30 -28.88
N PRO A 101 -8.67 21.25 -30.21
CA PRO A 101 -8.12 20.06 -30.87
C PRO A 101 -6.73 19.64 -30.40
N TYR A 102 -5.97 20.57 -29.81
CA TYR A 102 -4.61 20.31 -29.33
C TYR A 102 -4.53 20.00 -27.83
N VAL A 103 -5.63 20.11 -27.08
CA VAL A 103 -5.64 19.90 -25.64
C VAL A 103 -5.86 18.42 -25.32
N LYS A 104 -4.99 17.86 -24.47
CA LYS A 104 -5.20 16.54 -23.87
C LYS A 104 -6.06 16.70 -22.61
N PHE A 105 -7.18 15.98 -22.54
CA PHE A 105 -8.09 16.03 -21.40
C PHE A 105 -8.39 14.63 -20.85
N SER A 106 -8.93 14.59 -19.63
CA SER A 106 -9.40 13.36 -18.97
C SER A 106 -10.72 13.66 -18.29
N ILE A 107 -11.75 12.87 -18.60
CA ILE A 107 -13.10 13.04 -18.06
C ILE A 107 -13.41 11.82 -17.18
N TYR A 108 -13.92 12.08 -15.99
CA TYR A 108 -14.39 11.05 -15.08
C TYR A 108 -15.60 11.57 -14.30
N PRO A 109 -16.55 10.69 -13.93
CA PRO A 109 -17.66 11.07 -13.09
C PRO A 109 -17.16 11.34 -11.67
N THR A 110 -17.54 12.49 -11.14
CA THR A 110 -17.53 12.77 -9.69
C THR A 110 -18.94 12.49 -9.18
N LYS A 111 -19.07 11.79 -8.05
CA LYS A 111 -20.35 11.80 -7.33
C LYS A 111 -20.65 13.21 -6.83
#